data_AF-A0A0C9SBE0-F1
#
_entry.id   AF-A0A0C9SBE0-F1
#
_cell.length_a   1.000
_cell.length_b   1.000
_cell.length_c   1.000
_cell.angle_alpha   90.00
_cell.angle_beta   90.00
_cell.angle_gamma   90.00
#
_symmetry.space_group_name_H-M   'P 1'
#
loop_
_entity.id
_entity.type
_entity.pdbx_description
1 polymer ?
#
loop_
_entity_poly.entity_id
_entity_poly.type
_entity_poly.pdbx_seq_one_letter_code
_entity_poly.pdbx_strand_id
1 'polypeptide(L)'
;YPGHIPTTFAQKALISVGSALAAITDPFRDDMVAVFGEVTGAYAFRDLHRIMSNDEEGRQILRDRPRINTRTVDLDYLSRLPDYTFGYT
;
A
#
# COMPACT_ATOMS: atom_id res chain seq x y z
N TYR A 1 20.70 -1.82 -21.37
CA TYR A 1 20.50 -0.58 -22.16
C TYR A 1 21.67 0.36 -21.93
N PRO A 2 22.45 0.70 -22.98
CA PRO A 2 23.51 1.68 -22.89
C PRO A 2 22.89 3.08 -22.98
N GLY A 3 22.96 3.87 -21.91
CA GLY A 3 22.38 5.22 -21.86
C GLY A 3 21.61 5.57 -20.58
N HIS A 4 21.61 4.70 -19.56
CA HIS A 4 20.97 5.02 -18.29
C HIS A 4 21.84 6.02 -17.52
N ILE A 5 21.47 7.31 -17.54
CA ILE A 5 22.01 8.33 -16.65
C ILE A 5 21.30 8.14 -15.30
N PRO A 6 21.98 7.66 -14.24
CA PRO A 6 21.34 7.48 -12.94
C PRO A 6 21.06 8.85 -12.33
N THR A 7 19.80 9.29 -12.36
CA THR A 7 19.36 10.50 -11.69
C THR A 7 19.20 10.23 -10.19
N THR A 8 19.97 10.97 -9.38
CA THR A 8 20.09 10.81 -7.93
C THR A 8 18.75 11.12 -7.24
N PHE A 9 18.49 10.51 -6.09
CA PHE A 9 17.26 10.63 -5.29
C PHE A 9 16.78 12.08 -5.08
N ALA A 10 17.71 13.04 -4.99
CA ALA A 10 17.43 14.47 -4.88
C ALA A 10 16.74 15.09 -6.12
N GLN A 11 17.05 14.61 -7.33
CA GLN A 11 16.39 15.08 -8.56
C GLN A 11 14.94 14.60 -8.63
N LYS A 12 14.65 13.39 -8.14
CA LYS A 12 13.28 12.88 -8.03
C LYS A 12 12.47 13.67 -7.01
N ALA A 13 13.09 14.04 -5.88
CA ALA A 13 12.46 14.86 -4.85
C ALA A 13 12.12 16.28 -5.35
N LEU A 14 13.02 16.90 -6.12
CA LEU A 14 12.78 18.24 -6.67
C LEU A 14 11.65 18.24 -7.71
N ILE A 15 11.61 17.22 -8.59
CA ILE A 15 10.52 17.03 -9.55
C ILE A 15 9.21 16.75 -8.81
N SER A 16 9.21 15.94 -7.75
CA SER A 16 7.99 15.65 -6.98
C SER A 16 7.42 16.89 -6.28
N VAL A 17 8.27 17.79 -5.79
CA VAL A 17 7.81 19.05 -5.16
C VAL A 17 7.29 20.02 -6.22
N GLY A 18 7.96 20.12 -7.38
CA GLY A 18 7.49 20.93 -8.51
C GLY A 18 6.16 20.44 -9.08
N SER A 19 5.97 19.13 -9.19
CA SER A 19 4.71 18.51 -9.65
C SER A 19 3.59 18.57 -8.61
N ALA A 20 3.91 18.49 -7.31
CA ALA A 20 2.91 18.65 -6.24
C ALA A 20 2.31 20.06 -6.21
N LEU A 21 3.11 21.09 -6.49
CA LEU A 21 2.61 22.47 -6.62
C LEU A 21 1.74 22.67 -7.87
N ALA A 22 2.05 21.99 -8.97
CA ALA A 22 1.23 22.01 -10.19
C ALA A 22 -0.07 21.20 -10.07
N ALA A 23 -0.11 20.15 -9.24
CA ALA A 23 -1.29 19.31 -9.05
C ALA A 23 -2.41 19.99 -8.23
N ILE A 24 -2.08 20.98 -7.40
CA ILE A 24 -3.07 21.77 -6.67
C ILE A 24 -3.94 22.61 -7.63
N THR A 25 -3.47 22.87 -8.85
CA THR A 25 -4.19 23.68 -9.84
C THR A 25 -5.13 22.90 -10.78
N ASP A 26 -5.15 21.55 -10.77
CA ASP A 26 -6.08 20.77 -11.60
C ASP A 26 -6.34 19.35 -11.02
N PRO A 27 -7.48 19.09 -10.34
CA PRO A 27 -7.72 17.90 -9.53
C PRO A 27 -8.51 16.80 -10.26
N PHE A 28 -8.24 16.56 -11.55
CA PHE A 28 -8.73 15.38 -12.25
C PHE A 28 -7.54 14.52 -12.66
N ARG A 29 -7.32 13.40 -11.96
CA ARG A 29 -6.77 12.13 -12.49
C ARG A 29 -6.44 11.12 -11.38
N ASP A 30 -7.17 10.02 -11.38
CA ASP A 30 -6.98 8.83 -10.53
C ASP A 30 -5.57 8.20 -10.67
N ASP A 31 -4.82 8.58 -11.70
CA ASP A 31 -3.45 8.16 -12.01
C ASP A 31 -2.42 8.60 -10.95
N MET A 32 -2.71 9.65 -10.18
CA MET A 32 -1.76 10.20 -9.20
C MET A 32 -1.66 9.36 -7.91
N VAL A 33 -2.71 8.64 -7.51
CA VAL A 33 -2.67 7.74 -6.34
C VAL A 33 -1.76 6.54 -6.64
N ALA A 34 -1.79 6.02 -7.87
CA ALA A 34 -0.92 4.94 -8.31
C ALA A 34 0.56 5.38 -8.35
N VAL A 35 0.86 6.57 -8.89
CA VAL A 35 2.23 7.12 -8.95
C VAL A 35 2.76 7.47 -7.56
N PHE A 36 1.92 8.02 -6.68
CA PHE A 36 2.28 8.23 -5.27
C PHE A 36 2.56 6.90 -4.56
N GLY A 37 1.73 5.88 -4.79
CA GLY A 37 1.96 4.52 -4.31
C GLY A 37 3.22 3.87 -4.88
N GLU A 38 3.61 4.17 -6.12
CA GLU A 38 4.84 3.68 -6.73
C GLU A 38 6.10 4.34 -6.13
N VAL A 39 6.05 5.65 -5.89
CA VAL A 39 7.19 6.42 -5.33
C VAL A 39 7.33 6.20 -3.82
N THR A 40 6.22 6.13 -3.09
CA THR A 40 6.23 5.95 -1.62
C THR A 40 6.15 4.49 -1.20
N GLY A 41 5.66 3.59 -2.06
CA GLY A 41 5.43 2.19 -1.73
C GLY A 41 6.69 1.45 -1.31
N ALA A 42 7.84 1.75 -1.93
CA ALA A 42 9.10 1.12 -1.53
C ALA A 42 9.56 1.53 -0.12
N TYR A 43 9.33 2.79 0.26
CA TYR A 43 9.67 3.30 1.60
C TYR A 43 8.65 2.83 2.64
N ALA A 44 7.35 2.98 2.34
CA ALA A 44 6.26 2.52 3.18
C ALA A 44 6.31 1.01 3.43
N PHE A 45 6.62 0.21 2.41
CA PHE A 45 6.79 -1.23 2.56
C PHE A 45 7.96 -1.59 3.48
N ARG A 46 9.10 -0.91 3.33
CA ARG A 46 10.26 -1.10 4.23
C ARG A 46 9.93 -0.73 5.67
N ASP A 47 9.19 0.36 5.85
CA ASP A 47 8.80 0.82 7.18
C ASP A 47 7.75 -0.11 7.82
N LEU A 48 6.73 -0.53 7.07
CA LEU A 48 5.76 -1.53 7.49
C LEU A 48 6.43 -2.86 7.83
N HIS A 49 7.35 -3.34 6.99
CA HIS A 49 8.10 -4.56 7.28
C HIS A 49 8.91 -4.43 8.57
N ARG A 50 9.53 -3.27 8.82
CA ARG A 50 10.25 -2.99 10.07
C ARG A 50 9.32 -2.99 11.28
N ILE A 51 8.16 -2.32 11.19
CA ILE A 51 7.14 -2.30 12.24
C ILE A 51 6.65 -3.72 12.54
N MET A 52 6.24 -4.46 11.51
CA MET A 52 5.76 -5.84 11.65
C MET A 52 6.84 -6.78 12.18
N SER A 53 8.11 -6.60 11.82
CA SER A 53 9.20 -7.44 12.34
C SER A 53 9.50 -7.19 13.82
N ASN A 54 9.20 -5.99 14.34
CA ASN A 54 9.41 -5.66 15.74
C ASN A 54 8.25 -6.12 16.63
N ASP A 55 7.06 -6.27 16.06
CA ASP A 55 5.87 -6.77 16.74
C ASP A 55 5.77 -8.31 16.72
N GLU A 56 5.24 -8.93 17.78
CA GLU A 56 5.12 -10.39 17.86
C GLU A 56 4.07 -10.96 16.90
N GLU A 57 2.89 -10.35 16.85
CA GLU A 57 1.83 -10.71 15.91
C GLU A 57 2.26 -10.38 14.47
N GLY A 58 2.88 -9.22 14.26
CA GLY A 58 3.46 -8.83 12.98
C GLY A 58 4.45 -9.86 12.44
N ARG A 59 5.36 -10.38 13.29
CA ARG A 59 6.28 -11.46 12.91
C ARG A 59 5.53 -12.74 12.55
N GLN A 60 4.47 -13.08 13.29
CA GLN A 60 3.65 -14.24 12.98
C GLN A 60 2.98 -14.08 11.61
N ILE A 61 2.38 -12.93 11.32
CA ILE A 61 1.76 -12.63 10.01
C ILE A 61 2.79 -12.73 8.87
N LEU A 62 4.01 -12.19 9.06
CA LEU A 62 5.08 -12.27 8.05
C LEU A 62 5.55 -13.70 7.79
N ARG A 63 5.55 -14.57 8.82
CA ARG A 63 5.89 -16.00 8.70
C ARG A 63 4.78 -16.80 8.05
N ASP A 64 3.57 -16.71 8.60
CA ASP A 64 2.43 -17.55 8.24
C ASP A 64 1.83 -17.14 6.89
N ARG A 65 2.01 -15.87 6.50
CA ARG A 65 1.48 -15.25 5.28
C ARG A 65 0.03 -15.66 5.03
N PRO A 66 -0.88 -15.44 6.00
CA PRO A 66 -2.24 -15.92 5.92
C PRO A 66 -2.94 -15.30 4.70
N ARG A 67 -3.65 -16.14 3.94
CA ARG A 67 -4.39 -15.71 2.74
C ARG A 67 -5.88 -15.92 2.93
N ILE A 68 -6.64 -14.83 2.96
CA ILE A 68 -8.10 -14.88 2.98
C ILE A 68 -8.60 -15.15 1.56
N ASN A 69 -9.43 -16.17 1.42
CA ASN A 69 -10.15 -16.51 0.20
C ASN A 69 -11.50 -17.18 0.53
N THR A 70 -12.37 -17.33 -0.47
CA THR A 70 -13.70 -17.94 -0.35
C THR A 70 -13.69 -19.43 0.03
N ARG A 71 -12.53 -20.10 0.06
CA ARG A 71 -12.41 -21.47 0.61
C ARG A 71 -12.03 -21.47 2.09
N THR A 72 -11.39 -20.39 2.57
CA THR A 72 -11.01 -20.22 3.98
C THR A 72 -12.07 -19.48 4.77
N VAL A 73 -12.98 -18.76 4.09
CA VAL A 73 -14.05 -17.97 4.69
C VAL A 73 -15.36 -18.24 3.96
N ASP A 74 -16.38 -18.68 4.68
CA ASP A 74 -17.73 -18.93 4.17
C ASP A 74 -18.58 -17.66 4.28
N LEU A 75 -18.74 -16.96 3.15
CA LEU A 75 -19.49 -15.70 3.07
C LEU A 75 -21.00 -15.90 3.30
N ASP A 76 -21.55 -17.06 2.91
CA ASP A 76 -22.97 -17.37 3.11
C ASP A 76 -23.28 -17.61 4.59
N TYR A 77 -22.35 -18.20 5.33
CA TYR A 77 -22.43 -18.30 6.78
C TYR A 77 -22.27 -16.94 7.46
N LEU A 78 -21.26 -16.17 7.06
CA LEU A 78 -20.97 -14.86 7.65
C LEU A 78 -22.15 -13.89 7.52
N SER A 79 -22.82 -13.86 6.36
CA SER A 79 -23.99 -13.00 6.13
C SER A 79 -25.21 -13.32 7.02
N ARG A 80 -25.22 -14.49 7.67
CA ARG A 80 -26.29 -14.92 8.59
C ARG A 80 -25.95 -14.66 10.06
N LEU A 81 -24.75 -14.19 10.36
CA LEU A 81 -24.38 -13.81 11.72
C LEU A 81 -25.20 -12.59 12.18
N PRO A 82 -25.28 -12.34 13.49
CA PRO A 82 -25.92 -11.14 13.99
C PRO A 82 -25.29 -9.86 13.41
N ASP A 83 -26.12 -8.83 13.26
CA ASP A 83 -25.79 -7.53 12.65
C ASP A 83 -24.68 -6.74 13.36
N TYR A 84 -24.41 -7.06 14.62
CA TYR A 84 -23.31 -6.49 15.40
C TYR A 84 -21.95 -7.17 15.16
N THR A 85 -21.87 -8.17 14.28
CA THR A 85 -20.62 -8.90 13.99
C THR A 85 -19.94 -8.37 12.72
N PHE A 86 -18.61 -8.46 12.65
CA PHE A 86 -17.83 -8.06 11.48
C PHE A 86 -18.23 -8.83 10.20
N GLY A 87 -18.70 -10.07 10.34
CA GLY A 87 -19.05 -10.94 9.22
C GLY A 87 -20.40 -10.64 8.56
N TYR A 88 -21.27 -9.84 9.18
CA TYR A 88 -22.60 -9.56 8.64
C TYR A 88 -22.58 -8.65 7.39
N THR A 89 -21.59 -7.75 7.31
CA THR A 89 -21.46 -6.70 6.27
C THR A 89 -20.86 -7.16 4.95
#